data_AF-A0A8J6TVT0-F1
#
_entry.id   AF-A0A8J6TVT0-F1
#
_cell.length_a   1.000
_cell.length_b   1.000
_cell.length_c   1.000
_cell.angle_alpha   90.00
_cell.angle_beta   90.00
_cell.angle_gamma   90.00
#
_symmetry.space_group_name_H-M   'P 1'
#
loop_
_entity.id
_entity.type
_entity.pdbx_description
1 polymer ?
#
loop_
_entity_poly.entity_id
_entity_poly.type
_entity_poly.pdbx_seq_one_letter_code
_entity_poly.pdbx_strand_id
1 'polypeptide(L)'
;MDLHAWRRFRGKLADYIMTMSDGDVLLIEYRRTRSSGDSACVQFFAWGGDLVRCEIPSNEYLHPAFRLDERSRERLLELGWLAPSERPNGSRSYHLDRPRTRCDEIAAHTVTVLRELWGVPHPALLDCTSGGGPQTPPFTVREAVPPAELDFGSAIHPTSRHHLQMVVQRTMAQVLGTAPPVSETG
;
A
#
# COMPACT_ATOMS: atom_id res chain seq x y z
N MET A 1 -7.47 -14.91 8.82
CA MET A 1 -7.01 -13.55 8.49
C MET A 1 -5.86 -13.23 9.43
N ASP A 2 -4.66 -12.94 8.91
CA ASP A 2 -3.45 -12.79 9.73
C ASP A 2 -3.40 -11.41 10.43
N LEU A 3 -3.72 -11.40 11.73
CA LEU A 3 -3.72 -10.18 12.55
C LEU A 3 -2.30 -9.66 12.83
N HIS A 4 -1.28 -10.52 12.78
CA HIS A 4 0.10 -10.13 13.01
C HIS A 4 0.63 -9.32 11.82
N ALA A 5 0.34 -9.78 10.60
CA ALA A 5 0.72 -9.07 9.38
C ALA A 5 0.15 -7.64 9.31
N TRP A 6 -1.14 -7.47 9.64
CA TRP A 6 -1.76 -6.14 9.69
C TRP A 6 -1.17 -5.24 10.78
N ARG A 7 -0.80 -5.80 11.94
CA ARG A 7 -0.14 -5.05 13.01
C ARG A 7 1.25 -4.56 12.58
N ARG A 8 2.03 -5.42 11.92
CA ARG A 8 3.35 -5.05 11.38
C ARG A 8 3.23 -3.99 10.29
N PHE A 9 2.27 -4.13 9.38
CA PHE A 9 1.98 -3.12 8.36
C PHE A 9 1.60 -1.78 8.98
N ARG A 10 0.73 -1.77 10.00
CA ARG A 10 0.36 -0.55 10.73
C ARG A 10 1.59 0.16 11.31
N GLY A 11 2.48 -0.58 11.98
CA GLY A 11 3.71 -0.02 12.54
C GLY A 11 4.60 0.61 11.45
N LYS A 12 4.87 -0.13 10.37
CA LYS A 12 5.65 0.40 9.23
C LYS A 12 5.05 1.67 8.63
N LEU A 13 3.72 1.71 8.49
CA LEU A 13 3.03 2.87 7.94
C LEU A 13 3.13 4.07 8.89
N ALA A 14 2.98 3.86 10.20
CA ALA A 14 3.15 4.92 11.20
C ALA A 14 4.58 5.48 11.20
N ASP A 15 5.58 4.60 11.18
CA ASP A 15 7.00 5.00 11.08
C ASP A 15 7.24 5.83 9.81
N TYR A 16 6.73 5.36 8.67
CA TYR A 16 6.87 6.09 7.40
C TYR A 16 6.22 7.47 7.43
N ILE A 17 4.98 7.57 7.92
CA ILE A 17 4.25 8.85 8.04
C ILE A 17 5.05 9.86 8.88
N MET A 18 5.70 9.40 9.95
CA MET A 18 6.53 10.27 10.79
C MET A 18 7.77 10.80 10.05
N THR A 19 8.28 10.06 9.05
CA THR A 19 9.44 10.48 8.23
C THR A 19 9.08 11.38 7.05
N MET A 20 7.81 11.42 6.62
CA MET A 20 7.38 12.25 5.48
C MET A 20 7.70 13.71 5.73
N SER A 21 8.22 14.41 4.72
CA SER A 21 8.43 15.86 4.70
C SER A 21 7.41 16.56 3.81
N ASP A 22 7.24 17.88 3.97
CA ASP A 22 6.32 18.66 3.14
C ASP A 22 6.54 18.40 1.64
N GLY A 23 5.46 18.10 0.93
CA GLY A 23 5.46 17.73 -0.49
C GLY A 23 5.55 16.22 -0.75
N ASP A 24 5.89 15.41 0.26
CA ASP A 24 5.90 13.96 0.10
C ASP A 24 4.49 13.39 -0.07
N VAL A 25 4.39 12.38 -0.92
CA VAL A 25 3.19 11.62 -1.22
C VAL A 25 3.41 10.14 -0.95
N LEU A 26 2.37 9.47 -0.48
CA LEU A 26 2.29 8.02 -0.48
C LEU A 26 0.93 7.61 -1.04
N LEU A 27 0.93 6.67 -1.97
CA LEU A 27 -0.27 6.02 -2.49
C LEU A 27 -0.22 4.55 -2.10
N ILE A 28 -1.25 4.08 -1.40
CA ILE A 28 -1.45 2.67 -1.10
C ILE A 28 -2.65 2.21 -1.93
N GLU A 29 -2.41 1.31 -2.86
CA GLU A 29 -3.41 0.81 -3.80
C GLU A 29 -3.68 -0.67 -3.57
N TYR A 30 -4.94 -1.06 -3.67
CA TYR A 30 -5.37 -2.45 -3.75
C TYR A 30 -6.09 -2.71 -5.07
N ARG A 31 -5.70 -3.79 -5.74
CA ARG A 31 -6.32 -4.26 -7.00
C ARG A 31 -6.88 -5.64 -6.79
N ARG A 32 -8.17 -5.84 -7.09
CA ARG A 32 -8.82 -7.18 -7.04
C ARG A 32 -8.44 -8.03 -8.24
N THR A 33 -8.32 -7.38 -9.39
CA THR A 33 -7.98 -8.01 -10.66
C THR A 33 -6.79 -7.30 -11.31
N ARG A 34 -6.13 -7.97 -12.26
CA ARG A 34 -5.05 -7.34 -13.04
C ARG A 34 -5.59 -6.47 -14.19
N SER A 35 -6.91 -6.44 -14.42
CA SER A 35 -7.52 -5.53 -15.40
C SER A 35 -7.44 -4.08 -14.92
N SER A 36 -7.20 -3.18 -15.87
CA SER A 36 -7.14 -1.74 -15.60
C SER A 36 -8.45 -1.21 -15.04
N GLY A 37 -8.38 -0.44 -13.95
CA GLY A 37 -9.51 0.32 -13.40
C GLY A 37 -10.20 -0.32 -12.19
N ASP A 38 -9.90 -1.56 -11.83
CA ASP A 38 -10.44 -2.22 -10.64
C ASP A 38 -9.50 -2.04 -9.44
N SER A 39 -9.39 -0.79 -8.97
CA SER A 39 -8.57 -0.45 -7.82
C SER A 39 -9.27 0.47 -6.82
N ALA A 40 -8.80 0.39 -5.58
CA ALA A 40 -9.10 1.31 -4.50
C ALA A 40 -7.78 1.79 -3.90
N CYS A 41 -7.73 3.04 -3.46
CA CYS A 41 -6.50 3.61 -2.93
C CYS A 41 -6.73 4.51 -1.72
N VAL A 42 -5.72 4.58 -0.86
CA VAL A 42 -5.59 5.61 0.17
C VAL A 42 -4.36 6.44 -0.19
N GLN A 43 -4.55 7.75 -0.32
CA GLN A 43 -3.47 8.69 -0.61
C GLN A 43 -3.10 9.47 0.66
N PHE A 44 -1.81 9.75 0.82
CA PHE A 44 -1.25 10.58 1.87
C PHE A 44 -0.47 11.72 1.21
N PHE A 45 -0.60 12.92 1.76
CA PHE A 45 0.14 14.09 1.33
C PHE A 45 0.60 14.89 2.55
N ALA A 46 1.91 15.06 2.71
CA ALA A 46 2.48 15.87 3.79
C ALA A 46 2.54 17.35 3.38
N TRP A 47 2.08 18.23 4.27
CA TRP A 47 1.98 19.67 3.99
C TRP A 47 1.92 20.50 5.27
N GLY A 48 2.09 21.81 5.13
CA GLY A 48 1.85 22.76 6.23
C GLY A 48 2.84 22.64 7.38
N GLY A 49 4.04 22.12 7.12
CA GLY A 49 5.13 21.94 8.08
C GLY A 49 5.01 20.67 8.93
N ASP A 50 3.81 20.27 9.34
CA ASP A 50 3.62 19.09 10.22
C ASP A 50 2.37 18.26 9.93
N LEU A 51 1.53 18.62 8.97
CA LEU A 51 0.29 17.93 8.68
C LEU A 51 0.48 16.85 7.63
N VAL A 52 -0.33 15.80 7.74
CA VAL A 52 -0.57 14.83 6.67
C VAL A 52 -2.06 14.79 6.41
N ARG A 53 -2.41 15.04 5.14
CA ARG A 53 -3.75 14.77 4.62
C ARG A 53 -3.80 13.33 4.14
N CYS A 54 -4.79 12.58 4.59
CA CYS A 54 -5.14 11.27 4.07
C CYS A 54 -6.43 11.37 3.28
N GLU A 55 -6.52 10.73 2.13
CA GLU A 55 -7.70 10.76 1.27
C GLU A 55 -8.13 9.37 0.80
N ILE A 56 -9.44 9.17 0.75
CA ILE A 56 -10.11 7.99 0.19
C ILE A 56 -11.08 8.47 -0.89
N PRO A 57 -10.95 8.01 -2.14
CA PRO A 57 -11.83 8.43 -3.22
C PRO A 57 -13.31 8.20 -2.88
N SER A 58 -14.18 9.13 -3.26
CA SER A 58 -15.63 8.95 -3.12
C SER A 58 -16.16 7.97 -4.18
N ASN A 59 -17.41 7.51 -4.03
CA ASN A 59 -18.04 6.56 -4.95
C ASN A 59 -18.18 7.06 -6.40
N GLU A 60 -18.03 8.38 -6.63
CA GLU A 60 -17.93 8.99 -7.95
C GLU A 60 -16.66 8.55 -8.69
N TYR A 61 -15.56 8.37 -7.95
CA TYR A 61 -14.24 8.04 -8.49
C TYR A 61 -13.85 6.57 -8.28
N LEU A 62 -14.49 5.86 -7.34
CA LEU A 62 -14.24 4.44 -7.11
C LEU A 62 -14.87 3.56 -8.19
N HIS A 63 -14.12 2.51 -8.58
CA HIS A 63 -14.67 1.41 -9.35
C HIS A 63 -15.89 0.79 -8.62
N PRO A 64 -16.94 0.35 -9.34
CA PRO A 64 -18.15 -0.19 -8.70
C PRO A 64 -17.88 -1.31 -7.69
N ALA A 65 -16.84 -2.12 -7.90
CA ALA A 65 -16.48 -3.22 -7.00
C ALA A 65 -15.95 -2.76 -5.62
N PHE A 66 -15.54 -1.50 -5.50
CA PHE A 66 -14.96 -0.89 -4.30
C PHE A 66 -15.80 0.21 -3.68
N ARG A 67 -16.96 0.53 -4.26
CA ARG A 67 -17.84 1.55 -3.73
C ARG A 67 -18.21 1.26 -2.28
N LEU A 68 -18.12 2.30 -1.46
CA LEU A 68 -18.46 2.29 -0.05
C LEU A 68 -19.99 2.30 0.09
N ASP A 69 -20.53 1.26 0.71
CA ASP A 69 -21.94 1.24 1.11
C ASP A 69 -22.24 2.29 2.20
N GLU A 70 -23.51 2.45 2.58
CA GLU A 70 -23.89 3.43 3.62
C GLU A 70 -23.16 3.17 4.93
N ARG A 71 -23.12 1.91 5.38
CA ARG A 71 -22.45 1.52 6.62
C ARG A 71 -20.96 1.86 6.61
N SER A 72 -20.27 1.64 5.49
CA SER A 72 -18.86 1.96 5.34
C SER A 72 -18.63 3.48 5.37
N ARG A 73 -19.53 4.26 4.76
CA ARG A 73 -19.47 5.74 4.80
C ARG A 73 -19.72 6.26 6.21
N GLU A 74 -20.74 5.77 6.90
CA GLU A 74 -20.99 6.10 8.32
C GLU A 74 -19.78 5.76 9.17
N ARG A 75 -19.17 4.59 8.95
CA ARG A 75 -17.96 4.18 9.67
C ARG A 75 -16.78 5.11 9.44
N LEU A 76 -16.60 5.65 8.22
CA LEU A 76 -15.58 6.67 7.97
C LEU A 76 -15.83 7.93 8.79
N LEU A 77 -17.08 8.39 8.87
CA LEU A 77 -17.44 9.58 9.65
C LEU A 77 -17.19 9.35 11.15
N GLU A 78 -17.52 8.18 11.69
CA GLU A 78 -17.22 7.80 13.07
C GLU A 78 -15.72 7.78 13.39
N LEU A 79 -14.89 7.39 12.42
CA LEU A 79 -13.43 7.44 12.50
C LEU A 79 -12.89 8.88 12.32
N GLY A 80 -13.77 9.86 12.15
CA GLY A 80 -13.42 11.28 12.05
C GLY A 80 -12.96 11.72 10.66
N TRP A 81 -13.22 10.92 9.62
CA TRP A 81 -13.05 11.38 8.24
C TRP A 81 -14.13 12.41 7.90
N LEU A 82 -13.75 13.42 7.14
CA LEU A 82 -14.65 14.43 6.61
C LEU A 82 -15.20 13.96 5.26
N ALA A 83 -16.51 14.08 5.08
CA ALA A 83 -17.16 13.77 3.82
C ALA A 83 -16.68 14.68 2.67
N PRO A 84 -16.78 14.21 1.41
CA PRO A 84 -16.53 15.05 0.25
C PRO A 84 -17.33 16.37 0.30
N SER A 85 -16.67 17.49 0.04
CA SER A 85 -17.32 18.80 -0.03
C SER A 85 -16.56 19.76 -0.94
N GLU A 86 -17.28 20.67 -1.60
CA GLU A 86 -16.70 21.74 -2.43
C GLU A 86 -16.36 23.01 -1.62
N ARG A 87 -16.36 22.92 -0.28
CA ARG A 87 -16.03 24.06 0.58
C ARG A 87 -14.53 24.39 0.48
N PRO A 88 -14.10 25.61 0.83
CA PRO A 88 -12.68 25.94 0.96
C PRO A 88 -11.96 24.92 1.86
N ASN A 89 -10.80 24.44 1.42
CA ASN A 89 -10.01 23.36 2.05
C ASN A 89 -10.65 21.97 2.09
N GLY A 90 -11.83 21.79 1.49
CA GLY A 90 -12.49 20.50 1.29
C GLY A 90 -11.80 19.64 0.23
N SER A 91 -12.37 18.46 -0.01
CA SER A 91 -11.91 17.51 -1.03
C SER A 91 -13.12 16.84 -1.68
N ARG A 92 -12.96 16.37 -2.92
CA ARG A 92 -13.95 15.47 -3.57
C ARG A 92 -13.86 14.02 -3.06
N SER A 93 -12.84 13.75 -2.24
CA SER A 93 -12.61 12.51 -1.51
C SER A 93 -13.01 12.67 -0.04
N TYR A 94 -13.23 11.53 0.63
CA TYR A 94 -13.19 11.55 2.10
C TYR A 94 -11.78 11.89 2.52
N HIS A 95 -11.61 12.79 3.48
CA HIS A 95 -10.28 13.21 3.90
C HIS A 95 -10.14 13.36 5.41
N LEU A 96 -8.90 13.27 5.85
CA LEU A 96 -8.49 13.40 7.24
C LEU A 96 -7.19 14.20 7.29
N ASP A 97 -7.19 15.34 7.98
CA ASP A 97 -5.97 16.08 8.28
C ASP A 97 -5.54 15.80 9.72
N ARG A 98 -4.29 15.38 9.90
CA ARG A 98 -3.70 15.12 11.21
C ARG A 98 -2.23 15.53 11.24
N PRO A 99 -1.71 16.02 12.38
CA PRO A 99 -0.28 16.16 12.56
C PRO A 99 0.43 14.81 12.37
N ARG A 100 1.64 14.82 11.80
CA ARG A 100 2.52 13.64 11.63
C ARG A 100 2.76 12.89 12.94
N THR A 101 2.75 13.61 14.07
CA THR A 101 2.87 13.03 15.42
C THR A 101 1.71 12.11 15.81
N ARG A 102 0.59 12.14 15.09
CA ARG A 102 -0.54 11.20 15.23
C ARG A 102 -0.46 10.05 14.20
N CYS A 103 0.73 9.71 13.72
CA CYS A 103 0.98 8.67 12.71
C CYS A 103 0.34 7.32 13.08
N ASP A 104 0.34 6.92 14.35
CA ASP A 104 -0.27 5.67 14.82
C ASP A 104 -1.79 5.62 14.63
N GLU A 105 -2.47 6.75 14.75
CA GLU A 105 -3.91 6.88 14.51
C GLU A 105 -4.19 6.85 13.02
N ILE A 106 -3.43 7.65 12.25
CA ILE A 106 -3.56 7.68 10.79
C ILE A 106 -3.42 6.24 10.24
N ALA A 107 -2.35 5.54 10.64
CA ALA A 107 -2.11 4.17 10.22
C ALA A 107 -3.20 3.20 10.68
N ALA A 108 -3.78 3.40 11.88
CA ALA A 108 -4.91 2.60 12.36
C ALA A 108 -6.14 2.77 11.47
N HIS A 109 -6.49 4.02 11.15
CA HIS A 109 -7.65 4.33 10.32
C HIS A 109 -7.46 3.76 8.91
N THR A 110 -6.26 3.88 8.33
CA THR A 110 -5.94 3.25 7.04
C THR A 110 -6.12 1.73 7.08
N VAL A 111 -5.65 1.05 8.14
CA VAL A 111 -5.84 -0.40 8.27
C VAL A 111 -7.32 -0.76 8.35
N THR A 112 -8.14 0.01 9.08
CA THR A 112 -9.59 -0.20 9.12
C THR A 112 -10.20 -0.07 7.73
N VAL A 113 -9.82 0.95 6.96
CA VAL A 113 -10.32 1.15 5.59
C VAL A 113 -9.98 -0.05 4.69
N LEU A 114 -8.70 -0.41 4.64
CA LEU A 114 -8.22 -1.50 3.79
C LEU A 114 -8.83 -2.84 4.19
N ARG A 115 -8.75 -3.19 5.48
CA ARG A 115 -9.12 -4.52 5.97
C ARG A 115 -10.63 -4.68 6.17
N GLU A 116 -11.31 -3.70 6.74
CA GLU A 116 -12.70 -3.83 7.17
C GLU A 116 -13.67 -3.32 6.11
N LEU A 117 -13.38 -2.19 5.46
CA LEU A 117 -14.29 -1.59 4.47
C LEU A 117 -14.11 -2.20 3.08
N TRP A 118 -12.86 -2.35 2.61
CA TRP A 118 -12.59 -2.97 1.30
C TRP A 118 -12.33 -4.47 1.37
N GLY A 119 -12.21 -5.03 2.57
CA GLY A 119 -12.07 -6.47 2.76
C GLY A 119 -10.74 -7.02 2.25
N VAL A 120 -9.68 -6.22 2.23
CA VAL A 120 -8.34 -6.67 1.79
C VAL A 120 -7.90 -7.84 2.68
N PRO A 121 -7.62 -9.02 2.11
CA PRO A 121 -7.33 -10.21 2.93
C PRO A 121 -6.00 -10.10 3.72
N HIS A 122 -5.00 -9.46 3.13
CA HIS A 122 -3.64 -9.41 3.65
C HIS A 122 -2.87 -8.18 3.11
N PRO A 123 -2.06 -7.48 3.93
CA PRO A 123 -1.38 -6.26 3.49
C PRO A 123 -0.35 -6.49 2.37
N ALA A 124 0.19 -7.71 2.23
CA ALA A 124 1.09 -8.03 1.13
C ALA A 124 0.45 -7.87 -0.26
N LEU A 125 -0.88 -7.82 -0.37
CA LEU A 125 -1.60 -7.60 -1.63
C LEU A 125 -1.68 -6.11 -2.04
N LEU A 126 -1.11 -5.22 -1.23
CA LEU A 126 -1.09 -3.80 -1.49
C LEU A 126 0.11 -3.43 -2.35
N ASP A 127 -0.14 -2.59 -3.34
CA ASP A 127 0.88 -1.87 -4.08
C ASP A 127 1.10 -0.50 -3.42
N CYS A 128 2.35 -0.06 -3.35
CA CYS A 128 2.69 1.21 -2.71
C CYS A 128 3.62 2.02 -3.60
N THR A 129 3.24 3.28 -3.80
CA THR A 129 4.03 4.25 -4.55
C THR A 129 4.28 5.45 -3.64
N SER A 130 5.52 5.61 -3.21
CA SER A 130 5.99 6.80 -2.50
C SER A 130 6.65 7.76 -3.48
N GLY A 131 6.34 9.04 -3.36
CA GLY A 131 7.02 10.13 -4.07
C GLY A 131 7.46 11.18 -3.06
N GLY A 132 8.64 11.76 -3.24
CA GLY A 132 9.20 12.69 -2.27
C GLY A 132 10.62 13.09 -2.57
N GLY A 133 11.20 13.89 -1.69
CA GLY A 133 12.61 14.30 -1.79
C GLY A 133 13.58 13.12 -1.60
N PRO A 134 14.87 13.25 -1.98
CA PRO A 134 15.86 12.18 -1.88
C PRO A 134 16.08 11.62 -0.45
N GLN A 135 15.61 12.35 0.57
CA GLN A 135 15.78 12.02 1.98
C GLN A 135 14.67 11.11 2.52
N THR A 136 13.53 10.99 1.82
CA THR A 136 12.42 10.14 2.24
C THR A 136 12.58 8.77 1.59
N PRO A 137 12.90 7.71 2.36
CA PRO A 137 13.10 6.38 1.79
C PRO A 137 11.80 5.86 1.17
N PRO A 138 11.84 4.98 0.16
CA PRO A 138 10.61 4.45 -0.43
C PRO A 138 9.85 3.58 0.58
N PHE A 139 8.51 3.73 0.61
CA PHE A 139 7.67 2.86 1.45
C PHE A 139 7.58 1.47 0.84
N THR A 140 7.94 0.44 1.62
CA THR A 140 7.85 -0.96 1.18
C THR A 140 7.09 -1.80 2.20
N VAL A 141 6.00 -2.42 1.74
CA VAL A 141 5.22 -3.35 2.56
C VAL A 141 6.00 -4.65 2.80
N ARG A 142 6.65 -5.13 1.74
CA ARG A 142 7.47 -6.34 1.73
C ARG A 142 8.93 -5.94 1.82
N GLU A 143 9.63 -6.48 2.82
CA GLU A 143 11.10 -6.48 2.77
C GLU A 143 11.52 -7.42 1.64
N ALA A 144 12.38 -6.95 0.74
CA ALA A 144 12.98 -7.82 -0.27
C ALA A 144 13.91 -8.79 0.45
N VAL A 145 13.56 -10.08 0.47
CA VAL A 145 14.48 -11.11 0.94
C VAL A 145 15.63 -11.18 -0.08
N PRO A 146 16.89 -10.97 0.34
CA PRO A 146 18.03 -11.10 -0.56
C PRO A 146 18.04 -12.50 -1.18
N PRO A 147 18.34 -12.66 -2.48
CA PRO A 147 18.37 -13.98 -3.11
C PRO A 147 19.27 -14.98 -2.38
N ALA A 148 20.30 -14.52 -1.67
CA ALA A 148 21.23 -15.35 -0.90
C ALA A 148 20.60 -16.05 0.32
N GLU A 149 19.49 -15.52 0.84
CA GLU A 149 18.78 -16.03 2.03
C GLU A 149 17.52 -16.83 1.68
N LEU A 150 17.33 -17.15 0.39
CA LEU A 150 16.21 -17.95 -0.07
C LEU A 150 16.34 -19.39 0.43
N ASP A 151 15.55 -19.74 1.44
CA ASP A 151 15.26 -21.12 1.80
C ASP A 151 14.26 -21.72 0.78
N PHE A 152 14.72 -22.73 0.05
CA PHE A 152 13.97 -23.39 -1.03
C PHE A 152 12.73 -24.17 -0.54
N GLY A 153 12.54 -24.28 0.79
CA GLY A 153 11.30 -24.79 1.40
C GLY A 153 10.18 -23.76 1.55
N SER A 154 10.42 -22.48 1.27
CA SER A 154 9.46 -21.39 1.46
C SER A 154 8.88 -20.88 0.14
N ALA A 155 7.59 -20.53 0.14
CA ALA A 155 6.92 -19.98 -1.03
C ALA A 155 7.45 -18.56 -1.34
N ILE A 156 8.14 -18.40 -2.47
CA ILE A 156 8.68 -17.12 -2.92
C ILE A 156 7.70 -16.47 -3.90
N HIS A 157 7.31 -15.22 -3.64
CA HIS A 157 6.53 -14.42 -4.58
C HIS A 157 7.41 -13.32 -5.21
N PRO A 158 7.76 -13.42 -6.51
CA PRO A 158 8.65 -12.46 -7.17
C PRO A 158 8.10 -11.03 -7.15
N THR A 159 9.01 -10.06 -7.04
CA THR A 159 8.70 -8.62 -7.04
C THR A 159 8.95 -7.95 -8.40
N SER A 160 9.63 -8.62 -9.33
CA SER A 160 9.87 -8.14 -10.69
C SER A 160 10.14 -9.30 -11.66
N ARG A 161 10.11 -9.04 -12.98
CA ARG A 161 10.44 -10.05 -14.00
C ARG A 161 11.88 -10.55 -13.87
N HIS A 162 12.82 -9.65 -13.60
CA HIS A 162 14.22 -10.01 -13.38
C HIS A 162 14.39 -10.86 -12.12
N HIS A 163 13.68 -10.50 -11.04
CA HIS A 163 13.68 -11.30 -9.80
C HIS A 163 13.08 -12.71 -10.03
N LEU A 164 12.01 -12.81 -10.83
CA LEU A 164 11.45 -14.11 -11.22
C LEU A 164 12.47 -14.96 -12.00
N GLN A 165 13.15 -14.38 -12.99
CA GLN A 165 14.16 -15.10 -13.78
C GLN A 165 15.30 -15.64 -12.90
N MET A 166 15.76 -14.84 -11.93
CA MET A 166 16.79 -15.25 -10.97
C MET A 166 16.32 -16.41 -10.08
N VAL A 167 15.10 -16.34 -9.55
CA VAL A 167 14.52 -17.41 -8.70
C VAL A 167 14.40 -18.72 -9.50
N VAL A 168 13.93 -18.64 -10.76
CA VAL A 168 13.79 -19.81 -11.64
C VAL A 168 15.15 -20.43 -11.97
N GLN A 169 16.13 -19.62 -12.41
CA GLN A 169 17.47 -20.12 -12.76
C GLN A 169 18.15 -20.82 -11.58
N ARG A 170 18.04 -20.24 -10.38
CA ARG A 170 18.65 -20.81 -9.18
C ARG A 170 17.97 -22.10 -8.73
N THR A 171 16.64 -22.16 -8.82
CA THR A 171 15.87 -23.38 -8.53
C THR A 171 16.23 -24.49 -9.51
N MET A 172 16.30 -24.18 -10.81
CA MET A 172 16.67 -25.18 -11.82
C MET A 172 18.10 -25.69 -11.65
N ALA A 173 19.06 -24.81 -11.36
CA ALA A 173 20.44 -25.21 -11.11
C ALA A 173 20.58 -26.19 -9.94
N GLN A 174 19.74 -26.04 -8.91
CA GLN A 174 19.79 -26.86 -7.70
C GLN A 174 18.96 -28.15 -7.80
N VAL A 175 17.85 -28.15 -8.54
CA VAL A 175 16.98 -29.34 -8.74
C VAL A 175 17.53 -30.27 -9.82
N LEU A 176 18.15 -29.74 -10.87
CA LEU A 176 18.57 -30.50 -12.06
C LEU A 176 20.09 -30.66 -12.17
N GLY A 177 20.86 -30.05 -11.27
CA GLY A 177 22.33 -30.10 -11.30
C GLY A 177 22.98 -29.34 -12.47
N THR A 178 22.19 -28.72 -13.35
CA THR A 178 22.66 -27.81 -14.40
C THR A 178 21.65 -26.68 -14.61
N ALA A 179 22.17 -25.45 -14.78
CA ALA A 179 21.36 -24.31 -15.18
C ALA A 179 20.89 -24.48 -16.64
N PRO A 180 19.64 -24.14 -16.99
CA PRO A 180 19.21 -24.12 -18.37
C PRO A 180 20.01 -23.05 -19.15
N PRO A 181 20.32 -23.28 -20.44
CA PRO A 181 21.03 -22.29 -21.23
C PRO A 181 20.21 -21.01 -21.34
N VAL A 182 20.90 -19.88 -21.15
CA VAL A 182 20.33 -18.55 -21.35
C VAL A 182 19.90 -18.46 -22.81
N SER A 183 18.60 -18.31 -23.06
CA SER A 183 18.12 -17.97 -24.39
C SER A 183 18.42 -16.49 -24.62
N GLU A 184 19.51 -16.21 -25.34
CA GLU A 184 19.69 -14.93 -26.00
C GLU A 184 18.65 -14.82 -27.10
N THR A 185 17.64 -13.97 -26.91
CA THR A 185 16.83 -13.46 -28.01
C THR A 185 17.30 -12.05 -28.30
N GLY A 186 17.94 -11.87 -29.46
CA GLY A 186 18.24 -10.57 -30.05
C GLY A 186 17.00 -9.84 -30.57
#